data_AF-A0A1G2RXS3-F1
#
_entry.id   AF-A0A1G2RXS3-F1
#
_cell.length_a   1.000
_cell.length_b   1.000
_cell.length_c   1.000
_cell.angle_alpha   90.00
_cell.angle_beta   90.00
_cell.angle_gamma   90.00
#
_symmetry.space_group_name_H-M   'P 1'
#
loop_
_entity.id
_entity.type
_entity.pdbx_description
1 polymer ?
#
loop_
_entity_poly.entity_id
_entity_poly.type
_entity_poly.pdbx_seq_one_letter_code
_entity_poly.pdbx_strand_id
1 'polypeptide(L)'
;MIAIGLTVVLLTMAVEVRAVDLENPIKAGTIPELIYLIVKIIFNLALWIAPLMIIIAGFYFVTAGGNPTQINNAKQLIMWTLIGLAITFLALGITNFLQEELFSP
;
A
#
# COMPACT_ATOMS: atom_id res chain seq x y z
N MET A 1 -44.50 43.61 11.93
CA MET A 1 -44.45 42.47 11.00
C MET A 1 -43.18 42.47 10.14
N ILE A 2 -42.77 43.60 9.55
CA ILE A 2 -41.58 43.68 8.67
C ILE A 2 -40.25 43.45 9.41
N ALA A 3 -40.07 43.98 10.62
CA ALA A 3 -38.83 43.83 11.40
C ALA A 3 -38.56 42.38 11.88
N ILE A 4 -39.62 41.62 12.17
CA ILE A 4 -39.52 40.20 12.57
C ILE A 4 -39.19 39.32 11.37
N GLY A 5 -39.72 39.64 10.18
CA GLY A 5 -39.37 38.96 8.94
C GLY A 5 -37.90 39.16 8.59
N LEU A 6 -37.36 40.37 8.77
CA LEU A 6 -35.97 40.69 8.45
C LEU A 6 -34.97 39.96 9.37
N THR A 7 -35.28 39.78 10.65
CA THR A 7 -34.43 39.04 11.59
C THR A 7 -34.44 37.54 11.33
N VAL A 8 -35.58 36.95 10.94
CA VAL A 8 -35.66 35.52 10.57
C VAL A 8 -34.87 35.25 9.29
N VAL A 9 -34.99 36.13 8.29
CA VAL A 9 -34.26 36.01 7.03
C VAL A 9 -32.75 36.08 7.26
N LEU A 10 -32.26 37.03 8.07
CA LEU A 10 -30.84 37.14 8.47
C LEU A 10 -30.32 35.90 9.22
N LEU A 11 -31.15 35.27 10.07
CA LEU A 11 -30.78 34.05 10.79
C LEU A 11 -30.63 32.85 9.83
N THR A 12 -31.47 32.77 8.79
CA THR A 12 -31.42 31.66 7.81
C THR A 12 -30.25 31.73 6.84
N MET A 13 -29.64 32.90 6.61
CA MET A 13 -28.49 33.03 5.68
C MET A 13 -27.14 32.73 6.35
N ALA A 14 -27.10 32.68 7.69
CA ALA A 14 -25.87 32.56 8.47
C ALA A 14 -25.43 31.10 8.72
N VAL A 15 -26.13 30.11 8.17
CA VAL A 15 -25.85 28.69 8.42
C VAL A 15 -25.78 27.93 7.09
N GLU A 16 -24.69 28.13 6.35
CA GLU A 16 -24.14 27.06 5.52
C GLU A 16 -23.25 26.21 6.44
N VAL A 17 -23.80 25.13 7.00
CA VAL A 17 -22.95 24.04 7.52
C VAL A 17 -22.29 23.40 6.31
N ARG A 18 -21.16 23.94 5.89
CA ARG A 18 -20.25 23.23 5.00
C ARG A 18 -19.62 22.14 5.85
N ALA A 19 -20.10 20.92 5.69
CA ALA A 19 -19.32 19.76 6.08
C ALA A 19 -17.97 19.91 5.37
N VAL A 20 -16.91 20.14 6.15
CA VAL A 20 -15.56 19.95 5.62
C VAL A 20 -15.43 18.44 5.53
N ASP A 21 -15.72 17.91 4.35
CA ASP A 21 -15.46 16.52 4.04
C ASP A 21 -13.94 16.34 4.10
N LEU A 22 -13.47 15.79 5.22
CA LEU A 22 -12.08 15.39 5.38
C LEU A 22 -11.87 14.18 4.46
N GLU A 23 -11.41 14.45 3.24
CA GLU A 23 -11.05 13.38 2.33
C GLU A 23 -9.95 12.54 2.97
N ASN A 24 -10.27 11.28 3.26
CA ASN A 24 -9.35 10.37 3.93
C ASN A 24 -8.10 10.21 3.04
N PRO A 25 -6.91 10.67 3.47
CA PRO A 25 -5.70 10.58 2.66
C PRO A 25 -5.26 9.12 2.46
N ILE A 26 -5.82 8.20 3.26
CA ILE A 26 -5.59 6.76 3.19
C ILE A 26 -6.61 6.09 2.25
N LYS A 27 -7.72 6.79 1.91
CA LYS A 27 -8.82 6.30 1.05
C LYS A 27 -9.36 4.92 1.45
N ALA A 28 -9.13 4.49 2.69
CA ALA A 28 -9.60 3.23 3.22
C ALA A 28 -10.84 3.50 4.06
N GLY A 29 -12.01 3.10 3.56
CA GLY A 29 -13.26 3.14 4.30
C GLY A 29 -13.45 1.94 5.23
N THR A 30 -12.70 0.85 5.01
CA THR A 30 -12.85 -0.42 5.74
C THR A 30 -11.50 -1.11 6.02
N ILE A 31 -11.48 -2.04 7.00
CA ILE A 31 -10.29 -2.82 7.36
C ILE A 31 -9.69 -3.59 6.16
N PRO A 32 -10.46 -4.26 5.29
CA PRO A 32 -9.92 -4.96 4.12
C PRO A 32 -9.23 -4.02 3.12
N GLU A 33 -9.77 -2.81 2.94
CA GLU A 33 -9.21 -1.80 2.04
C GLU A 33 -7.89 -1.24 2.55
N LEU A 34 -7.76 -1.09 3.88
CA LEU A 34 -6.49 -0.74 4.52
C LEU A 34 -5.42 -1.82 4.29
N ILE A 35 -5.80 -3.10 4.44
CA ILE A 35 -4.88 -4.24 4.20
C ILE A 35 -4.44 -4.24 2.73
N TYR A 36 -5.37 -4.06 1.80
CA TYR A 36 -5.06 -3.97 0.37
C TYR A 36 -4.07 -2.83 0.07
N LEU A 37 -4.27 -1.65 0.65
CA LEU A 37 -3.39 -0.51 0.46
C LEU A 37 -1.97 -0.81 0.98
N ILE A 38 -1.85 -1.40 2.16
CA ILE A 38 -0.56 -1.79 2.75
C ILE A 38 0.16 -2.80 1.84
N VAL A 39 -0.56 -3.84 1.39
CA VAL A 39 0.00 -4.85 0.48
C VAL A 39 0.44 -4.22 -0.84
N LYS A 40 -0.34 -3.30 -1.41
CA LYS A 40 -0.01 -2.57 -2.64
C LYS A 40 1.26 -1.72 -2.49
N ILE A 41 1.43 -1.05 -1.35
CA ILE A 41 2.64 -0.27 -1.06
C ILE A 41 3.86 -1.20 -0.97
N ILE A 42 3.74 -2.31 -0.22
CA ILE A 42 4.82 -3.30 -0.09
C ILE A 42 5.17 -3.90 -1.45
N PHE A 43 4.17 -4.21 -2.28
CA PHE A 43 4.41 -4.76 -3.61
C PHE A 43 5.12 -3.78 -4.53
N ASN A 44 4.71 -2.51 -4.55
CA ASN A 44 5.40 -1.49 -5.32
C ASN A 44 6.87 -1.40 -4.88
N LEU A 45 7.12 -1.35 -3.57
CA LEU A 45 8.48 -1.31 -3.03
C LEU A 45 9.30 -2.57 -3.40
N ALA A 46 8.69 -3.75 -3.29
CA ALA A 46 9.32 -5.02 -3.65
C ALA A 46 9.69 -5.09 -5.14
N LEU A 47 8.86 -4.51 -6.02
CA LEU A 47 9.10 -4.49 -7.46
C LEU A 47 10.38 -3.71 -7.83
N TRP A 48 10.69 -2.66 -7.07
CA TRP A 48 11.92 -1.88 -7.26
C TRP A 48 13.14 -2.49 -6.54
N ILE A 49 12.95 -3.01 -5.33
CA ILE A 49 14.06 -3.51 -4.49
C ILE A 49 14.52 -4.90 -4.94
N ALA A 50 13.61 -5.79 -5.33
CA ALA A 50 13.93 -7.16 -5.69
C ALA A 50 14.97 -7.27 -6.82
N PRO A 51 14.84 -6.59 -7.98
CA PRO A 51 15.85 -6.67 -9.03
C PRO A 51 17.22 -6.11 -8.57
N LEU A 52 17.21 -5.06 -7.73
CA LEU A 52 18.42 -4.49 -7.13
C LEU A 52 19.17 -5.52 -6.28
N MET A 53 18.44 -6.26 -5.43
CA MET A 53 19.01 -7.32 -4.61
C MET A 53 19.55 -8.48 -5.45
N ILE A 54 18.86 -8.87 -6.52
CA ILE A 54 19.36 -9.93 -7.43
C ILE A 54 20.65 -9.50 -8.12
N ILE A 55 20.77 -8.23 -8.55
CA ILE A 55 21.99 -7.70 -9.14
C ILE A 55 23.15 -7.77 -8.14
N ILE A 56 22.94 -7.33 -6.89
CA ILE A 56 23.95 -7.39 -5.83
C ILE A 56 24.37 -8.83 -5.57
N ALA A 57 23.41 -9.77 -5.52
CA ALA A 57 23.72 -11.19 -5.35
C ALA A 57 24.54 -11.74 -6.53
N GLY A 58 24.20 -11.34 -7.75
CA GLY A 58 24.91 -11.73 -8.97
C GLY A 58 26.36 -11.26 -8.95
N PHE A 59 26.60 -9.99 -8.55
CA PHE A 59 27.96 -9.49 -8.35
C PHE A 59 28.71 -10.31 -7.30
N TYR A 60 28.12 -10.53 -6.13
CA TYR A 60 28.72 -11.35 -5.08
C TYR A 60 29.06 -12.77 -5.55
N PHE A 61 28.22 -13.37 -6.39
CA PHE A 61 28.45 -14.71 -6.94
C PHE A 61 29.61 -14.73 -7.93
N VAL A 62 29.68 -13.74 -8.84
CA VAL A 62 30.74 -13.66 -9.87
C VAL A 62 32.08 -13.26 -9.26
N THR A 63 32.10 -12.31 -8.31
CA THR A 63 33.35 -11.84 -7.68
C THR A 63 33.86 -12.78 -6.59
N ALA A 64 33.12 -13.82 -6.21
CA ALA A 64 33.51 -14.73 -5.15
C ALA A 64 34.81 -15.51 -5.44
N GLY A 65 35.18 -15.69 -6.71
CA GLY A 65 36.47 -16.29 -7.10
C GLY A 65 36.75 -17.68 -6.52
N GLY A 66 35.69 -18.44 -6.17
CA GLY A 66 35.81 -19.75 -5.52
C GLY A 66 35.81 -19.73 -3.99
N ASN A 67 35.70 -18.57 -3.34
CA ASN A 67 35.53 -18.50 -1.89
C ASN A 67 34.13 -19.01 -1.47
N PRO A 68 34.04 -20.11 -0.72
CA PRO A 68 32.76 -20.74 -0.38
C PRO A 68 31.86 -19.83 0.48
N THR A 69 32.44 -18.95 1.30
CA THR A 69 31.69 -18.01 2.15
C THR A 69 30.94 -16.98 1.30
N GLN A 70 31.60 -16.41 0.30
CA GLN A 70 30.96 -15.41 -0.58
C GLN A 70 29.89 -16.04 -1.47
N ILE A 71 30.12 -17.26 -1.96
CA ILE A 71 29.13 -18.03 -2.73
C ILE A 71 27.89 -18.32 -1.87
N ASN A 72 28.08 -18.72 -0.61
CA ASN A 72 26.97 -18.97 0.30
C ASN A 72 26.18 -17.70 0.61
N ASN A 73 26.85 -16.57 0.81
CA ASN A 73 26.19 -15.28 1.02
C ASN A 73 25.36 -14.87 -0.21
N ALA A 74 25.91 -15.01 -1.42
CA ALA A 74 25.18 -14.73 -2.66
C ALA A 74 23.90 -15.58 -2.79
N LYS A 75 24.02 -16.90 -2.52
CA LYS A 75 22.88 -17.83 -2.55
C LYS A 75 21.83 -17.48 -1.51
N GLN A 76 22.24 -17.12 -0.30
CA GLN A 76 21.31 -16.67 0.74
C GLN A 76 20.59 -15.40 0.30
N LEU A 77 21.30 -14.42 -0.26
CA LEU A 77 20.68 -13.17 -0.73
C LEU A 77 19.59 -13.43 -1.78
N ILE A 78 19.87 -14.32 -2.75
CA ILE A 78 18.88 -14.74 -3.75
C ILE A 78 17.70 -15.43 -3.08
N MET A 79 17.96 -16.36 -2.15
CA MET A 79 16.90 -17.09 -1.46
C MET A 79 15.97 -16.15 -0.67
N TRP A 80 16.52 -15.23 0.10
CA TRP A 80 15.75 -14.23 0.83
C TRP A 80 14.96 -13.31 -0.11
N THR A 81 15.54 -12.94 -1.26
CA THR A 81 14.85 -12.13 -2.28
C THR A 81 13.67 -12.90 -2.90
N LEU A 82 13.86 -14.18 -3.21
CA LEU A 82 12.80 -15.04 -3.74
C LEU A 82 11.68 -15.28 -2.72
N ILE A 83 12.03 -15.51 -1.45
CA ILE A 83 11.04 -15.67 -0.38
C ILE A 83 10.22 -14.38 -0.22
N GLY A 84 10.88 -13.21 -0.21
CA GLY A 84 10.20 -11.91 -0.14
C GLY A 84 9.25 -11.69 -1.32
N LEU A 85 9.69 -12.00 -2.53
CA LEU A 85 8.84 -11.95 -3.72
C LEU A 85 7.64 -12.91 -3.62
N ALA A 86 7.87 -14.15 -3.20
CA ALA A 86 6.82 -15.16 -3.05
C ALA A 86 5.74 -14.70 -2.06
N ILE A 87 6.15 -14.20 -0.89
CA ILE A 87 5.21 -13.67 0.12
C ILE A 87 4.40 -12.50 -0.47
N THR A 88 5.06 -11.62 -1.21
CA THR A 88 4.39 -10.44 -1.80
C THR A 88 3.36 -10.85 -2.85
N PHE A 89 3.65 -11.86 -3.68
CA PHE A 89 2.69 -12.42 -4.63
C PHE A 89 1.51 -13.12 -3.93
N LEU A 90 1.77 -13.87 -2.86
CA LEU A 90 0.72 -14.51 -2.06
C LEU A 90 -0.21 -13.47 -1.42
N ALA A 91 0.35 -12.39 -0.86
CA ALA A 91 -0.42 -11.32 -0.25
C ALA A 91 -1.39 -10.69 -1.27
N LEU A 92 -0.92 -10.41 -2.49
CA LEU A 92 -1.75 -9.90 -3.59
C LEU A 92 -2.90 -10.84 -3.94
N GLY A 93 -2.60 -12.13 -4.08
CA GLY A 93 -3.62 -13.15 -4.40
C GLY A 93 -4.73 -13.20 -3.36
N ILE A 94 -4.35 -13.20 -2.07
CA ILE A 94 -5.31 -13.21 -0.96
C ILE A 94 -6.11 -11.91 -0.93
N THR A 95 -5.48 -10.74 -1.10
CA THR A 95 -6.22 -9.47 -1.05
C THR A 95 -7.21 -9.30 -2.19
N ASN A 96 -6.88 -9.76 -3.40
CA ASN A 96 -7.78 -9.71 -4.54
C ASN A 96 -8.98 -10.64 -4.32
N PHE A 97 -8.74 -11.86 -3.82
CA PHE A 97 -9.80 -12.81 -3.51
C PHE A 97 -10.75 -12.30 -2.41
N LEU A 98 -10.22 -11.66 -1.36
CA LEU A 98 -11.03 -11.07 -0.30
C LEU A 98 -11.90 -9.89 -0.79
N GLN A 99 -11.45 -9.13 -1.77
CA GLN A 99 -12.23 -8.03 -2.35
C GLN A 99 -13.35 -8.53 -3.27
N GLU A 100 -13.11 -9.60 -4.04
CA GLU A 100 -14.14 -10.22 -4.89
C GLU A 100 -15.29 -10.80 -4.07
N GLU A 101 -15.00 -11.49 -2.95
CA GLU A 101 -16.02 -12.17 -2.15
C GLU A 101 -16.85 -11.23 -1.24
N LEU A 102 -16.26 -10.10 -0.78
CA LEU A 102 -16.90 -9.21 0.20
C LEU A 102 -17.53 -7.94 -0.37
N PHE A 103 -17.25 -7.57 -1.63
CA PHE A 103 -17.72 -6.32 -2.24
C PHE A 103 -18.28 -6.49 -3.67
N SER A 104 -18.68 -7.69 -4.06
CA SER A 104 -19.61 -7.85 -5.20
C SER A 104 -21.02 -7.42 -4.78
N PRO A 105 -21.61 -6.36 -5.35
CA PRO A 105 -23.05 -6.40 -5.66
C PRO A 105 -23.34 -7.49 -6.71
#